data_AF-A0A7S2FR98-F1
#
_entry.id   AF-A0A7S2FR98-F1
#
_cell.length_a   1.000
_cell.length_b   1.000
_cell.length_c   1.000
_cell.angle_alpha   90.00
_cell.angle_beta   90.00
_cell.angle_gamma   90.00
#
_symmetry.space_group_name_H-M   'P 1'
#
loop_
_entity.id
_entity.type
_entity.pdbx_description
1 polymer ?
#
loop_
_entity_poly.entity_id
_entity_poly.type
_entity_poly.pdbx_seq_one_letter_code
_entity_poly.pdbx_strand_id
1 'polypeptide(L)'
;DANDRKRDVPTCGVCQGYANVLFYHLGTVSLGSLLIACLRFVRLILMALVRATQADGNCVGACIAKSCVCLITFFQNFVSFLNKNAYMDVAITSENFCPAANRAMGLMVMEGSVVAVLNGAQTIFQMAGMGLISGIPTLLTFLACKRLDTFSNPESLHYVATPKWVALASGVVAGIVGVSFMLVFDTVGDTILYCFATDSQRQSVLAEAFGGKGGYSDEEASEEDEGFFGWLFGSSHHLEEVKSALAQKIGVETPVRYTPPRLQQLINDHAHLAS
;
A
#
# COMPACT_ATOMS: atom_id res chain seq x y z
N ASP A 1 -38.39 9.78 6.87
CA ASP A 1 -37.82 8.50 7.32
C ASP A 1 -36.31 8.50 7.32
N ALA A 2 -35.72 8.58 8.50
CA ALA A 2 -34.27 8.64 8.73
C ALA A 2 -33.69 7.30 9.21
N ASN A 3 -34.40 6.18 8.98
CA ASN A 3 -34.08 4.89 9.60
C ASN A 3 -33.77 3.75 8.60
N ASP A 4 -33.44 4.04 7.34
CA ASP A 4 -33.31 2.98 6.32
C ASP A 4 -32.06 3.11 5.42
N ARG A 5 -30.90 3.38 6.01
CA ARG A 5 -29.61 3.33 5.29
C ARG A 5 -28.49 2.65 6.08
N LYS A 6 -28.78 1.54 6.76
CA LYS A 6 -27.73 0.54 6.97
C LYS A 6 -27.60 -0.21 5.65
N ARG A 7 -26.63 0.18 4.80
CA ARG A 7 -26.25 -0.64 3.65
C ARG A 7 -25.81 -1.98 4.22
N ASP A 8 -26.60 -3.02 3.98
CA ASP A 8 -26.23 -4.38 4.35
C ASP A 8 -24.87 -4.69 3.72
N VAL A 9 -23.88 -4.94 4.57
CA VAL A 9 -22.56 -5.34 4.11
C VAL A 9 -22.72 -6.70 3.42
N PRO A 10 -22.31 -6.81 2.14
CA PRO A 10 -22.50 -8.03 1.38
C PRO A 10 -21.81 -9.20 2.08
N THR A 11 -22.50 -10.34 2.15
CA THR A 11 -22.10 -11.54 2.92
C THR A 11 -20.74 -12.11 2.49
N CYS A 12 -20.28 -11.81 1.27
CA CYS A 12 -18.88 -11.98 0.85
C CYS A 12 -18.35 -10.73 0.13
N GLY A 13 -17.95 -9.70 0.90
CA GLY A 13 -17.34 -8.48 0.35
C GLY A 13 -16.06 -8.74 -0.47
N VAL A 14 -15.26 -9.75 -0.10
CA VAL A 14 -14.06 -10.15 -0.85
C VAL A 14 -14.43 -10.68 -2.25
N CYS A 15 -15.40 -11.60 -2.32
CA CYS A 15 -15.87 -12.17 -3.59
C CYS A 15 -16.42 -11.07 -4.50
N GLN A 16 -17.20 -10.15 -3.93
CA GLN A 16 -17.75 -9.03 -4.67
C GLN A 16 -16.67 -8.06 -5.15
N GLY A 17 -15.64 -7.81 -4.32
CA GLY A 17 -14.47 -7.03 -4.72
C GLY A 17 -13.78 -7.63 -5.95
N TYR A 18 -13.51 -8.94 -5.93
CA TYR A 18 -12.95 -9.64 -7.09
C TYR A 18 -13.86 -9.57 -8.33
N ALA A 19 -15.17 -9.79 -8.16
CA ALA A 19 -16.12 -9.68 -9.25
C ALA A 19 -16.10 -8.26 -9.86
N ASN A 20 -16.09 -7.22 -9.02
CA ASN A 20 -16.04 -5.84 -9.49
C ASN A 20 -14.76 -5.54 -10.27
N VAL A 21 -13.62 -6.04 -9.79
CA VAL A 21 -12.34 -5.90 -10.50
C VAL A 21 -12.39 -6.59 -11.87
N LEU A 22 -12.95 -7.80 -11.93
CA LEU A 22 -13.04 -8.59 -13.16
C LEU A 22 -14.03 -8.05 -14.19
N PHE A 23 -15.16 -7.50 -13.75
CA PHE A 23 -16.22 -7.05 -14.66
C PHE A 23 -16.17 -5.55 -14.98
N TYR A 24 -15.73 -4.70 -14.03
CA TYR A 24 -15.74 -3.25 -14.21
C TYR A 24 -14.36 -2.63 -14.39
N HIS A 25 -13.31 -3.17 -13.74
CA HIS A 25 -11.97 -2.56 -13.76
C HIS A 25 -10.93 -3.37 -14.55
N LEU A 26 -11.35 -4.36 -15.34
CA LEU A 26 -10.44 -5.22 -16.10
C LEU A 26 -9.56 -4.42 -17.09
N GLY A 27 -10.10 -3.36 -17.69
CA GLY A 27 -9.35 -2.48 -18.58
C GLY A 27 -8.18 -1.78 -17.87
N THR A 28 -8.44 -1.18 -16.71
CA THR A 28 -7.42 -0.52 -15.88
C THR A 28 -6.36 -1.51 -15.39
N VAL A 29 -6.78 -2.70 -14.93
CA VAL A 29 -5.85 -3.74 -14.45
C VAL A 29 -5.00 -4.32 -15.58
N SER A 30 -5.62 -4.60 -16.74
CA SER A 30 -4.90 -5.10 -17.92
C SER A 30 -3.91 -4.08 -18.47
N LEU A 31 -4.23 -2.79 -18.50
CA LEU A 31 -3.31 -1.75 -18.96
C LEU A 31 -2.06 -1.65 -18.09
N GLY A 32 -2.23 -1.55 -16.77
CA GLY A 32 -1.08 -1.47 -15.85
C GLY A 32 -0.23 -2.74 -15.85
N SER A 33 -0.86 -3.93 -15.90
CA SER A 33 -0.14 -5.20 -15.99
C SER A 33 0.60 -5.38 -17.32
N LEU A 34 0.01 -4.97 -18.45
CA LEU A 34 0.65 -4.98 -19.76
C LEU A 34 1.89 -4.07 -19.78
N LEU A 35 1.83 -2.90 -19.17
CA LEU A 35 2.96 -1.97 -19.11
C LEU A 35 4.16 -2.59 -18.38
N ILE A 36 3.94 -3.22 -17.21
CA ILE A 36 4.99 -3.94 -16.47
C ILE A 36 5.49 -5.14 -17.29
N ALA A 37 4.58 -5.89 -17.94
CA ALA A 37 4.94 -7.05 -18.74
C ALA A 37 5.84 -6.68 -19.94
N CYS A 38 5.53 -5.59 -20.64
CA CYS A 38 6.36 -5.06 -21.73
C CYS A 38 7.77 -4.72 -21.24
N LEU A 39 7.91 -4.06 -20.09
CA LEU A 39 9.23 -3.74 -19.52
C LEU A 39 10.00 -5.00 -19.09
N ARG A 40 9.30 -5.99 -18.53
CA ARG A 40 9.90 -7.29 -18.23
C ARG A 40 10.39 -7.99 -19.49
N PHE A 41 9.62 -7.93 -20.58
CA PHE A 41 10.00 -8.52 -21.86
C PHE A 41 11.26 -7.84 -22.45
N VAL A 42 11.30 -6.50 -22.46
CA VAL A 42 12.49 -5.75 -22.88
C VAL A 42 13.71 -6.09 -22.01
N ARG A 43 13.53 -6.20 -20.70
CA ARG A 43 14.60 -6.59 -19.76
C ARG A 43 15.15 -7.99 -20.08
N LEU A 44 14.29 -8.95 -20.42
CA LEU A 44 14.70 -10.30 -20.80
C LEU A 44 15.56 -10.29 -22.07
N ILE A 45 15.17 -9.51 -23.09
CA ILE A 45 15.95 -9.37 -24.33
C ILE A 45 17.32 -8.75 -24.04
N LEU A 46 17.36 -7.67 -23.25
CA LEU A 46 18.63 -7.01 -22.89
C LEU A 46 19.53 -7.93 -22.07
N MET A 47 18.99 -8.73 -21.15
CA MET A 47 19.76 -9.74 -20.43
C MET A 47 20.32 -10.83 -21.35
N ALA A 48 19.56 -11.24 -22.38
CA ALA A 48 20.07 -12.16 -23.38
C ALA A 48 21.24 -11.54 -24.17
N LEU A 49 21.15 -10.26 -24.54
CA LEU A 49 22.21 -9.54 -25.23
C LEU A 49 23.47 -9.38 -24.36
N VAL A 50 23.32 -9.11 -23.06
CA VAL A 50 24.45 -9.10 -22.11
C VAL A 50 25.17 -10.45 -22.13
N ARG A 51 24.43 -11.57 -22.08
CA ARG A 51 25.04 -12.91 -22.13
C ARG A 51 25.76 -13.18 -23.45
N ALA A 52 25.16 -12.78 -24.58
CA ALA A 52 25.77 -12.96 -25.90
C ALA A 52 27.07 -12.14 -26.04
N THR A 53 27.03 -10.84 -25.72
CA THR A 53 28.22 -9.95 -25.82
C THR A 53 29.35 -10.34 -24.87
N GLN A 54 29.03 -10.95 -23.72
CA GLN A 54 30.03 -11.52 -22.82
C GLN A 54 30.66 -12.80 -23.37
N ALA A 55 29.88 -13.64 -24.06
CA ALA A 55 30.40 -14.84 -24.72
C ALA A 55 31.34 -14.49 -25.89
N ASP A 56 31.05 -13.41 -26.62
CA ASP A 56 31.86 -12.92 -27.73
C ASP A 56 33.10 -12.10 -27.31
N GLY A 57 33.29 -11.85 -26.00
CA GLY A 57 34.41 -11.06 -25.47
C GLY A 57 34.33 -9.55 -25.73
N ASN A 58 33.20 -9.03 -26.21
CA ASN A 58 33.01 -7.61 -26.47
C ASN A 58 32.68 -6.83 -25.18
N CYS A 59 33.72 -6.36 -24.50
CA CYS A 59 33.62 -5.62 -23.25
C CYS A 59 32.81 -4.32 -23.35
N VAL A 60 32.89 -3.61 -24.48
CA VAL A 60 32.13 -2.36 -24.71
C VAL A 60 30.64 -2.67 -24.89
N GLY A 61 30.31 -3.67 -25.72
CA GLY A 61 28.94 -4.13 -25.92
C GLY A 61 28.29 -4.63 -24.63
N ALA A 62 29.03 -5.39 -23.83
CA ALA A 62 28.57 -5.85 -22.52
C ALA A 62 28.35 -4.71 -21.52
N CYS A 63 29.20 -3.67 -21.55
CA CYS A 63 29.04 -2.49 -20.70
C CYS A 63 27.75 -1.72 -21.05
N ILE A 64 27.53 -1.43 -22.34
CA ILE A 64 26.34 -0.72 -22.82
C ILE A 64 25.08 -1.52 -22.48
N ALA A 65 25.07 -2.82 -22.77
CA ALA A 65 23.91 -3.67 -22.50
C ALA A 65 23.58 -3.74 -20.99
N LYS A 66 24.60 -3.80 -20.11
CA LYS A 66 24.40 -3.74 -18.65
C LYS A 66 23.82 -2.40 -18.20
N SER A 67 24.28 -1.29 -18.76
CA SER A 67 23.71 0.04 -18.50
C SER A 67 22.24 0.11 -18.90
N CYS A 68 21.87 -0.41 -20.07
CA CYS A 68 20.48 -0.49 -20.51
C CYS A 68 19.62 -1.37 -19.58
N VAL A 69 20.14 -2.51 -19.12
CA VAL A 69 19.44 -3.36 -18.13
C VAL A 69 19.18 -2.60 -16.84
N CYS A 70 20.16 -1.81 -16.36
CA CYS A 70 20.00 -0.98 -15.17
C CYS A 70 18.87 0.05 -15.36
N LEU A 71 18.88 0.80 -16.46
CA LEU A 71 17.86 1.80 -16.77
C LEU A 71 16.45 1.19 -16.86
N ILE A 72 16.30 0.07 -17.57
CA ILE A 72 15.01 -0.63 -17.68
C ILE A 72 14.57 -1.19 -16.33
N THR A 73 15.50 -1.68 -15.50
CA THR A 73 15.16 -2.18 -14.16
C THR A 73 14.66 -1.04 -13.27
N PHE A 74 15.31 0.12 -13.30
CA PHE A 74 14.86 1.31 -12.60
C PHE A 74 13.48 1.75 -13.07
N PHE A 75 13.27 1.84 -14.40
CA PHE A 75 11.99 2.22 -14.96
C PHE A 75 10.87 1.22 -14.63
N GLN A 76 11.17 -0.09 -14.66
CA GLN A 76 10.23 -1.13 -14.23
C GLN A 76 9.80 -0.95 -12.77
N ASN A 77 10.74 -0.63 -11.88
CA ASN A 77 10.43 -0.38 -10.47
C ASN A 77 9.60 0.89 -10.29
N PHE A 78 9.93 1.97 -11.02
CA PHE A 78 9.14 3.20 -11.01
C PHE A 78 7.71 2.98 -11.49
N VAL A 79 7.52 2.27 -12.61
CA VAL A 79 6.19 1.93 -13.11
C VAL A 79 5.43 1.02 -12.15
N SER A 80 6.10 0.05 -11.53
CA SER A 80 5.47 -0.81 -10.52
C SER A 80 4.99 -0.01 -9.31
N PHE A 81 5.76 0.98 -8.88
CA PHE A 81 5.39 1.90 -7.81
C PHE A 81 4.21 2.79 -8.22
N LEU A 82 4.25 3.38 -9.42
CA LEU A 82 3.15 4.16 -9.96
C LEU A 82 1.85 3.34 -10.05
N ASN A 83 1.92 2.10 -10.53
CA ASN A 83 0.76 1.21 -10.64
C ASN A 83 0.11 0.95 -9.28
N LYS A 84 0.90 0.70 -8.22
CA LYS A 84 0.38 0.45 -6.85
C LYS A 84 -0.49 1.63 -6.40
N ASN A 85 0.03 2.85 -6.52
CA ASN A 85 -0.64 4.08 -6.11
C ASN A 85 -1.81 4.46 -7.04
N ALA A 86 -1.66 4.24 -8.35
CA ALA A 86 -2.75 4.46 -9.31
C ALA A 86 -3.95 3.56 -9.02
N TYR A 87 -3.74 2.30 -8.63
CA TYR A 87 -4.84 1.41 -8.27
C TYR A 87 -5.56 1.81 -6.97
N MET A 88 -4.84 2.41 -6.01
CA MET A 88 -5.47 3.01 -4.82
C MET A 88 -6.37 4.18 -5.23
N ASP A 89 -5.89 5.06 -6.11
CA ASP A 89 -6.69 6.18 -6.63
C ASP A 89 -7.91 5.71 -7.44
N VAL A 90 -7.76 4.68 -8.27
CA VAL A 90 -8.87 4.06 -9.02
C VAL A 90 -9.92 3.51 -8.06
N ALA A 91 -9.52 2.89 -6.94
CA ALA A 91 -10.46 2.36 -5.96
C ALA A 91 -11.28 3.46 -5.29
N ILE A 92 -10.70 4.65 -5.07
CA ILE A 92 -11.36 5.80 -4.45
C ILE A 92 -12.23 6.57 -5.44
N THR A 93 -11.71 6.85 -6.63
CA THR A 93 -12.31 7.76 -7.62
C THR A 93 -13.16 7.04 -8.66
N SER A 94 -13.00 5.72 -8.81
CA SER A 94 -13.61 4.91 -9.88
C SER A 94 -13.27 5.39 -11.30
N GLU A 95 -12.15 6.09 -11.46
CA GLU A 95 -11.66 6.62 -12.75
C GLU A 95 -10.80 5.63 -13.53
N ASN A 96 -10.52 5.96 -14.79
CA ASN A 96 -9.59 5.18 -15.63
C ASN A 96 -8.14 5.30 -15.13
N PHE A 97 -7.29 4.35 -15.54
CA PHE A 97 -5.89 4.28 -15.09
C PHE A 97 -5.08 5.56 -15.31
N CYS A 98 -5.12 6.17 -16.50
CA CYS A 98 -4.27 7.33 -16.83
C CYS A 98 -4.55 8.57 -15.95
N PRO A 99 -5.80 9.05 -15.81
CA PRO A 99 -6.07 10.18 -14.92
C PRO A 99 -5.77 9.85 -13.45
N ALA A 100 -6.04 8.62 -13.02
CA ALA A 100 -5.72 8.15 -11.68
C ALA A 100 -4.21 8.12 -11.39
N ALA A 101 -3.42 7.61 -12.33
CA ALA A 101 -1.96 7.59 -12.23
C ALA A 101 -1.37 9.00 -12.16
N ASN A 102 -1.93 9.96 -12.90
CA ASN A 102 -1.46 11.34 -12.85
C ASN A 102 -1.72 11.98 -11.48
N ARG A 103 -2.90 11.73 -10.88
CA ARG A 103 -3.20 12.20 -9.51
C ARG A 103 -2.32 11.55 -8.47
N ALA A 104 -2.20 10.23 -8.52
CA ALA A 104 -1.32 9.47 -7.63
C ALA A 104 0.13 9.96 -7.71
N MET A 105 0.63 10.27 -8.91
CA MET A 105 1.97 10.85 -9.08
C MET A 105 2.11 12.22 -8.41
N GLY A 106 1.11 13.10 -8.56
CA GLY A 106 1.10 14.41 -7.89
C GLY A 106 1.16 14.27 -6.37
N LEU A 107 0.33 13.40 -5.81
CA LEU A 107 0.28 13.12 -4.38
C LEU A 107 1.62 12.59 -3.86
N MET A 108 2.24 11.65 -4.58
CA MET A 108 3.55 11.10 -4.20
C MET A 108 4.69 12.13 -4.25
N VAL A 109 4.67 13.06 -5.21
CA VAL A 109 5.71 14.10 -5.32
C VAL A 109 5.58 15.13 -4.19
N MET A 110 4.35 15.46 -3.80
CA MET A 110 4.08 16.42 -2.73
C MET A 110 4.38 15.82 -1.35
N GLU A 111 4.05 14.55 -1.15
CA GLU A 111 4.06 13.89 0.17
C GLU A 111 5.10 12.78 0.33
N GLY A 112 6.11 12.74 -0.56
CA GLY A 112 7.10 11.66 -0.59
C GLY A 112 7.85 11.43 0.74
N SER A 113 8.00 12.46 1.58
CA SER A 113 8.58 12.32 2.93
C SER A 113 7.70 11.51 3.88
N VAL A 114 6.37 11.70 3.82
CA VAL A 114 5.41 10.97 4.64
C VAL A 114 5.37 9.50 4.22
N VAL A 115 5.34 9.27 2.91
CA VAL A 115 5.41 7.91 2.32
C VAL A 115 6.69 7.19 2.76
N ALA A 116 7.83 7.88 2.80
CA ALA A 116 9.11 7.28 3.20
C ALA A 116 9.13 6.88 4.69
N VAL A 117 8.64 7.75 5.57
CA VAL A 117 8.54 7.45 7.01
C VAL A 117 7.59 6.28 7.25
N LEU A 118 6.44 6.26 6.59
CA LEU A 118 5.47 5.19 6.78
C LEU A 118 5.98 3.85 6.25
N ASN A 119 6.61 3.81 5.09
CA ASN A 119 7.24 2.60 4.57
C ASN A 119 8.29 2.06 5.56
N GLY A 120 9.00 2.95 6.27
CA GLY A 120 9.89 2.58 7.37
C GLY A 120 9.14 1.93 8.54
N ALA A 121 8.05 2.55 9.02
CA ALA A 121 7.20 2.00 10.06
C ALA A 121 6.57 0.65 9.67
N GLN A 122 6.00 0.54 8.47
CA GLN A 122 5.45 -0.71 7.90
C GLN A 122 6.50 -1.82 7.89
N THR A 123 7.74 -1.50 7.52
CA THR A 123 8.84 -2.48 7.55
C THR A 123 9.09 -3.01 8.96
N ILE A 124 9.05 -2.14 9.98
CA ILE A 124 9.21 -2.55 11.38
C ILE A 124 8.07 -3.49 11.80
N PHE A 125 6.81 -3.12 11.51
CA PHE A 125 5.64 -3.95 11.80
C PHE A 125 5.69 -5.29 11.04
N GLN A 126 6.12 -5.28 9.79
CA GLN A 126 6.24 -6.47 8.97
C GLN A 126 7.28 -7.43 9.55
N MET A 127 8.44 -6.92 9.96
CA MET A 127 9.49 -7.72 10.59
C MET A 127 9.04 -8.29 11.94
N ALA A 128 8.40 -7.48 12.79
CA ALA A 128 7.89 -7.92 14.08
C ALA A 128 6.76 -8.96 13.91
N GLY A 129 5.78 -8.67 13.06
CA GLY A 129 4.66 -9.54 12.78
C GLY A 129 5.09 -10.87 12.15
N MET A 130 6.01 -10.84 11.19
CA MET A 130 6.58 -12.06 10.63
C MET A 130 7.33 -12.89 11.67
N GLY A 131 8.11 -12.23 12.54
CA GLY A 131 8.82 -12.88 13.64
C GLY A 131 7.87 -13.54 14.65
N LEU A 132 6.75 -12.90 14.98
CA LEU A 132 5.76 -13.45 15.91
C LEU A 132 4.95 -14.60 15.28
N ILE A 133 4.45 -14.43 14.06
CA ILE A 133 3.62 -15.43 13.37
C ILE A 133 4.41 -16.70 13.07
N SER A 134 5.69 -16.59 12.71
CA SER A 134 6.55 -17.78 12.51
C SER A 134 7.16 -18.28 13.81
N GLY A 135 7.60 -17.39 14.70
CA GLY A 135 8.37 -17.72 15.89
C GLY A 135 7.53 -18.38 17.00
N ILE A 136 6.34 -17.85 17.30
CA ILE A 136 5.50 -18.38 18.39
C ILE A 136 5.06 -19.84 18.09
N PRO A 137 4.49 -20.16 16.92
CA PRO A 137 4.13 -21.55 16.61
C PRO A 137 5.34 -22.49 16.59
N THR A 138 6.49 -22.03 16.10
CA THR A 138 7.73 -22.83 16.09
C THR A 138 8.19 -23.15 17.51
N LEU A 139 8.20 -22.14 18.39
CA LEU A 139 8.58 -22.29 19.79
C LEU A 139 7.60 -23.18 20.55
N LEU A 140 6.29 -22.97 20.37
CA LEU A 140 5.25 -23.80 20.98
C LEU A 140 5.37 -25.26 20.53
N THR A 141 5.59 -25.49 19.23
CA THR A 141 5.81 -26.84 18.69
C THR A 141 7.03 -27.49 19.34
N PHE A 142 8.14 -26.75 19.45
CA PHE A 142 9.37 -27.25 20.06
C PHE A 142 9.19 -27.58 21.55
N LEU A 143 8.51 -26.73 22.30
CA LEU A 143 8.22 -26.95 23.72
C LEU A 143 7.26 -28.12 23.89
N ALA A 144 6.22 -28.24 23.07
CA ALA A 144 5.28 -29.35 23.09
C ALA A 144 5.98 -30.69 22.86
N CYS A 145 6.85 -30.79 21.85
CA CYS A 145 7.61 -32.01 21.58
C CYS A 145 8.58 -32.41 22.71
N LYS A 146 9.02 -31.45 23.56
CA LYS A 146 9.94 -31.72 24.68
C LYS A 146 9.24 -31.93 26.03
N ARG A 147 8.11 -31.28 26.26
CA ARG A 147 7.45 -31.20 27.58
C ARG A 147 6.25 -32.13 27.70
N LEU A 148 5.65 -32.55 26.59
CA LEU A 148 4.52 -33.49 26.62
C LEU A 148 5.05 -34.91 26.49
N ASP A 149 4.71 -35.74 27.48
CA ASP A 149 5.07 -37.15 27.56
C ASP A 149 4.63 -37.95 26.33
N THR A 150 3.53 -37.55 25.70
CA THR A 150 3.03 -38.14 24.44
C THR A 150 4.05 -38.05 23.28
N PHE A 151 4.87 -37.01 23.22
CA PHE A 151 5.84 -36.81 22.13
C PHE A 151 7.29 -37.09 22.54
N SER A 152 7.56 -37.11 23.86
CA SER A 152 8.89 -37.27 24.43
C SER A 152 9.21 -38.72 24.83
N ASN A 153 8.21 -39.53 25.17
CA ASN A 153 8.45 -40.92 25.62
C ASN A 153 8.69 -41.87 24.44
N PRO A 154 9.80 -42.65 24.43
CA PRO A 154 10.10 -43.62 23.37
C PRO A 154 9.06 -44.73 23.19
N GLU A 155 8.26 -44.98 24.24
CA GLU A 155 7.18 -45.99 24.24
C GLU A 155 5.86 -45.46 23.67
N SER A 156 5.76 -44.17 23.38
CA SER A 156 4.57 -43.56 22.77
C SER A 156 4.56 -43.77 21.24
N LEU A 157 3.38 -44.05 20.69
CA LEU A 157 3.14 -44.15 19.24
C LEU A 157 3.48 -42.86 18.47
N HIS A 158 3.53 -41.71 19.16
CA HIS A 158 3.82 -40.40 18.57
C HIS A 158 5.20 -39.85 18.96
N TYR A 159 6.15 -40.73 19.32
CA TYR A 159 7.49 -40.32 19.69
C TYR A 159 8.21 -39.54 18.57
N VAL A 160 8.75 -38.37 18.91
CA VAL A 160 9.51 -37.53 17.98
C VAL A 160 10.99 -37.60 18.32
N ALA A 161 11.74 -38.39 17.55
CA ALA A 161 13.19 -38.57 17.74
C ALA A 161 14.00 -37.26 17.55
N THR A 162 13.54 -36.36 16.68
CA THR A 162 14.22 -35.08 16.41
C THR A 162 13.26 -33.88 16.45
N PRO A 163 12.95 -33.36 17.65
CA PRO A 163 12.02 -32.24 17.84
C PRO A 163 12.35 -30.97 17.04
N LYS A 164 13.63 -30.76 16.72
CA LYS A 164 14.12 -29.60 15.96
C LYS A 164 13.55 -29.55 14.53
N TRP A 165 13.47 -30.70 13.85
CA TRP A 165 12.99 -30.74 12.46
C TRP A 165 11.48 -30.56 12.36
N VAL A 166 10.74 -31.10 13.33
CA VAL A 166 9.28 -30.90 13.42
C VAL A 166 8.94 -29.44 13.72
N ALA A 167 9.67 -28.81 14.65
CA ALA A 167 9.51 -27.40 14.94
C ALA A 167 9.90 -26.51 13.74
N LEU A 168 10.95 -26.86 13.00
CA LEU A 168 11.31 -26.15 11.77
C LEU A 168 10.21 -26.27 10.71
N ALA A 169 9.67 -27.47 10.52
CA ALA A 169 8.59 -27.68 9.55
C ALA A 169 7.33 -26.87 9.90
N SER A 170 6.93 -26.84 11.18
CA SER A 170 5.81 -26.00 11.61
C SER A 170 6.09 -24.51 11.43
N GLY A 171 7.33 -24.07 11.66
CA GLY A 171 7.78 -22.70 11.41
C GLY A 171 7.74 -22.29 9.95
N VAL A 172 8.11 -23.19 9.03
CA VAL A 172 8.00 -22.92 7.58
C VAL A 172 6.53 -22.75 7.17
N VAL A 173 5.65 -23.63 7.63
CA VAL A 173 4.21 -23.54 7.33
C VAL A 173 3.61 -22.25 7.91
N ALA A 174 3.90 -21.93 9.17
CA ALA A 174 3.49 -20.68 9.81
C ALA A 174 4.09 -19.46 9.10
N GLY A 175 5.32 -19.58 8.60
CA GLY A 175 6.01 -18.59 7.79
C GLY A 175 5.26 -18.25 6.51
N ILE A 176 4.82 -19.27 5.76
CA ILE A 176 4.04 -19.08 4.52
C ILE A 176 2.75 -18.31 4.80
N VAL A 177 2.02 -18.71 5.85
CA VAL A 177 0.79 -18.03 6.28
C VAL A 177 1.09 -16.59 6.71
N GLY A 178 2.16 -16.37 7.47
CA GLY A 178 2.57 -15.05 7.93
C GLY A 178 2.96 -14.12 6.79
N VAL A 179 3.64 -14.61 5.75
CA VAL A 179 3.94 -13.81 4.56
C VAL A 179 2.66 -13.33 3.88
N SER A 180 1.68 -14.22 3.68
CA SER A 180 0.40 -13.84 3.06
C SER A 180 -0.34 -12.79 3.88
N PHE A 181 -0.40 -12.94 5.21
CA PHE A 181 -1.06 -11.99 6.10
C PHE A 181 -0.35 -10.63 6.11
N MET A 182 0.99 -10.63 6.22
CA MET A 182 1.79 -9.41 6.24
C MET A 182 1.74 -8.64 4.91
N LEU A 183 1.61 -9.32 3.77
CA LEU A 183 1.41 -8.67 2.47
C LEU A 183 0.06 -7.93 2.39
N VAL A 184 -1.00 -8.50 2.97
CA VAL A 184 -2.30 -7.82 3.06
C VAL A 184 -2.19 -6.62 3.98
N PHE A 185 -1.55 -6.77 5.15
CA PHE A 185 -1.34 -5.67 6.09
C PHE A 185 -0.57 -4.50 5.45
N ASP A 186 0.50 -4.79 4.71
CA ASP A 186 1.26 -3.78 3.95
C ASP A 186 0.38 -3.00 2.97
N THR A 187 -0.42 -3.72 2.18
CA THR A 187 -1.29 -3.10 1.16
C THR A 187 -2.39 -2.25 1.80
N VAL A 188 -2.96 -2.71 2.91
CA VAL A 188 -3.97 -1.95 3.67
C VAL A 188 -3.35 -0.70 4.30
N GLY A 189 -2.15 -0.80 4.87
CA GLY A 189 -1.42 0.34 5.42
C GLY A 189 -1.20 1.45 4.39
N ASP A 190 -0.70 1.10 3.21
CA ASP A 190 -0.55 2.07 2.11
C ASP A 190 -1.88 2.68 1.67
N THR A 191 -2.95 1.87 1.62
CA THR A 191 -4.27 2.35 1.19
C THR A 191 -4.85 3.34 2.19
N ILE A 192 -4.74 3.06 3.50
CA ILE A 192 -5.18 3.98 4.56
C ILE A 192 -4.41 5.28 4.48
N LEU A 193 -3.08 5.23 4.30
CA LEU A 193 -2.29 6.44 4.16
C LEU A 193 -2.67 7.22 2.90
N TYR A 194 -2.83 6.54 1.77
CA TYR A 194 -3.24 7.19 0.53
C TYR A 194 -4.59 7.90 0.70
N CYS A 195 -5.54 7.26 1.38
CA CYS A 195 -6.82 7.88 1.75
C CYS A 195 -6.62 9.12 2.64
N PHE A 196 -5.78 9.02 3.68
CA PHE A 196 -5.48 10.13 4.59
C PHE A 196 -4.84 11.31 3.86
N ALA A 197 -3.83 11.05 3.03
CA ALA A 197 -3.17 12.03 2.18
C ALA A 197 -4.16 12.75 1.25
N THR A 198 -4.99 11.96 0.57
CA THR A 198 -6.03 12.49 -0.33
C THR A 198 -7.05 13.33 0.43
N ASP A 199 -7.45 12.93 1.64
CA ASP A 199 -8.39 13.68 2.46
C ASP A 199 -7.77 14.98 2.99
N SER A 200 -6.51 14.94 3.43
CA SER A 200 -5.79 16.15 3.87
C SER A 200 -5.69 17.20 2.76
N GLN A 201 -5.36 16.79 1.53
CA GLN A 201 -5.37 17.69 0.37
C GLN A 201 -6.76 18.24 0.07
N ARG A 202 -7.80 17.42 0.24
CA ARG A 202 -9.19 17.88 0.07
C ARG A 202 -9.56 18.93 1.10
N GLN A 203 -9.16 18.76 2.36
CA GLN A 203 -9.40 19.71 3.43
C GLN A 203 -8.67 21.04 3.22
N SER A 204 -7.42 21.02 2.71
CA SER A 204 -6.69 22.27 2.43
C SER A 204 -7.37 23.11 1.35
N VAL A 205 -7.86 22.47 0.28
CA VAL A 205 -8.60 23.16 -0.80
C VAL A 205 -9.92 23.74 -0.28
N LEU A 206 -10.62 23.01 0.60
CA LEU A 206 -11.83 23.51 1.24
C LEU A 206 -11.55 24.75 2.11
N ALA A 207 -10.47 24.71 2.89
CA ALA A 207 -10.08 25.84 3.74
C ALA A 207 -9.77 27.10 2.91
N GLU A 208 -9.10 26.95 1.77
CA GLU A 208 -8.83 28.04 0.83
C GLU A 208 -10.12 28.56 0.16
N ALA A 209 -10.98 27.67 -0.34
CA ALA A 209 -12.22 28.04 -1.03
C ALA A 209 -13.23 28.75 -0.12
N PHE A 210 -13.30 28.39 1.15
CA PHE A 210 -14.26 28.94 2.12
C PHE A 210 -13.64 29.94 3.12
N GLY A 211 -12.43 30.46 2.83
CA GLY A 211 -11.83 31.56 3.60
C GLY A 211 -11.59 31.23 5.08
N GLY A 212 -11.11 30.01 5.39
CA GLY A 212 -10.70 29.62 6.73
C GLY A 212 -11.82 29.43 7.76
N LYS A 213 -13.10 29.41 7.35
CA LYS A 213 -14.25 29.20 8.26
C LYS A 213 -15.00 27.88 8.07
N GLY A 214 -14.51 27.00 7.19
CA GLY A 214 -15.09 25.68 6.91
C GLY A 214 -14.30 24.54 7.55
N GLY A 215 -13.86 24.67 8.80
CA GLY A 215 -13.38 23.52 9.56
C GLY A 215 -14.60 22.70 9.97
N TYR A 216 -14.72 21.46 9.47
CA TYR A 216 -15.52 20.45 10.16
C TYR A 216 -14.94 20.38 11.57
N SER A 217 -15.76 20.73 12.56
CA SER A 217 -15.39 20.69 13.96
C SER A 217 -14.71 19.36 14.28
N ASP A 218 -13.46 19.44 14.76
CA ASP A 218 -12.63 18.33 15.23
C ASP A 218 -13.29 17.49 16.36
N GLU A 219 -14.54 17.76 16.73
CA GLU A 219 -15.28 17.17 17.86
C GLU A 219 -15.97 15.83 17.56
N GLU A 220 -16.13 15.42 16.30
CA GLU A 220 -16.86 14.17 15.98
C GLU A 220 -15.95 12.99 15.57
N ALA A 221 -14.65 13.23 15.33
CA ALA A 221 -13.67 12.17 15.08
C ALA A 221 -12.96 11.69 16.36
N SER A 222 -13.09 12.42 17.48
CA SER A 222 -12.34 12.15 18.70
C SER A 222 -12.90 11.04 19.60
N GLU A 223 -14.09 10.49 19.34
CA GLU A 223 -14.65 9.44 20.21
C GLU A 223 -14.30 8.00 19.79
N GLU A 224 -13.74 7.76 18.60
CA GLU A 224 -13.21 6.44 18.22
C GLU A 224 -11.66 6.37 18.26
N ASP A 225 -10.99 7.50 18.47
CA ASP A 225 -9.52 7.65 18.40
C ASP A 225 -8.75 7.36 19.71
N GLU A 226 -9.43 6.93 20.78
CA GLU A 226 -8.81 6.36 21.99
C GLU A 226 -8.36 4.89 21.79
N GLY A 227 -8.24 4.45 20.54
CA GLY A 227 -7.86 3.09 20.16
C GLY A 227 -6.36 2.91 19.89
N PHE A 228 -5.96 1.64 19.72
CA PHE A 228 -4.60 1.23 19.35
C PHE A 228 -3.97 2.05 18.20
N PHE A 229 -4.78 2.49 17.23
CA PHE A 229 -4.33 3.31 16.11
C PHE A 229 -4.07 4.78 16.48
N GLY A 230 -4.84 5.35 17.40
CA GLY A 230 -4.55 6.66 17.98
C GLY A 230 -3.24 6.66 18.79
N TRP A 231 -2.90 5.55 19.46
CA TRP A 231 -1.57 5.36 20.07
C TRP A 231 -0.44 5.14 19.04
N LEU A 232 -0.72 4.42 17.94
CA LEU A 232 0.26 4.07 16.90
C LEU A 232 0.64 5.27 16.01
N PHE A 233 -0.34 6.12 15.69
CA PHE A 233 -0.21 7.30 14.83
C PHE A 233 -0.22 8.61 15.63
N GLY A 234 -0.48 8.53 16.94
CA GLY A 234 -0.45 9.63 17.90
C GLY A 234 0.95 10.07 18.25
N SER A 235 1.58 10.79 17.33
CA SER A 235 2.45 11.91 17.69
C SER A 235 1.95 13.13 16.93
N SER A 236 1.01 13.84 17.56
CA SER A 236 0.45 15.11 17.09
C SER A 236 1.54 16.13 16.77
N HIS A 237 2.75 15.99 17.33
CA HIS A 237 3.89 16.87 17.05
C HIS A 237 4.53 16.64 15.66
N HIS A 238 4.59 15.39 15.17
CA HIS A 238 5.19 15.09 13.87
C HIS A 238 4.20 15.40 12.71
N LEU A 239 2.90 15.17 12.93
CA LEU A 239 1.86 15.55 11.98
C LEU A 239 1.72 17.07 11.83
N GLU A 240 1.90 17.86 12.90
CA GLU A 240 1.90 19.32 12.82
C GLU A 240 3.17 19.90 12.14
N GLU A 241 4.34 19.29 12.34
CA GLU A 241 5.54 19.61 11.55
C GLU A 241 5.36 19.27 10.06
N VAL A 242 4.68 18.16 9.76
CA VAL A 242 4.34 17.76 8.38
C VAL A 242 3.30 18.71 7.77
N LYS A 243 2.26 19.08 8.50
CA LYS A 243 1.22 20.05 8.08
C LYS A 243 1.83 21.43 7.81
N SER A 244 2.73 21.90 8.67
CA SER A 244 3.40 23.19 8.49
C SER A 244 4.43 23.18 7.34
N ALA A 245 5.15 22.07 7.15
CA ALA A 245 6.02 21.87 5.98
C ALA A 245 5.22 21.75 4.66
N LEU A 246 4.02 21.16 4.70
CA LEU A 246 3.07 21.10 3.59
C LEU A 246 2.52 22.50 3.26
N ALA A 247 2.03 23.24 4.26
CA ALA A 247 1.52 24.60 4.09
C ALA A 247 2.57 25.55 3.49
N GLN A 248 3.85 25.38 3.83
CA GLN A 248 4.95 26.21 3.30
C GLN A 248 5.35 25.85 1.85
N LYS A 249 5.07 24.62 1.40
CA LYS A 249 5.39 24.16 0.03
C LYS A 249 4.25 24.38 -0.97
N ILE A 250 3.03 24.63 -0.50
CA ILE A 250 1.85 24.89 -1.33
C ILE A 250 1.87 26.35 -1.78
N GLY A 251 2.80 26.65 -2.69
CA GLY A 251 2.78 27.80 -3.59
C GLY A 251 2.64 27.35 -5.05
N VAL A 252 2.07 26.15 -5.26
CA VAL A 252 1.91 25.54 -6.58
C VAL A 252 0.43 25.38 -6.83
N GLU A 253 -0.10 26.19 -7.76
CA GLU A 253 -1.38 25.94 -8.44
C GLU A 253 -1.36 24.52 -9.03
N THR A 254 -1.83 23.54 -8.28
CA THR A 254 -2.29 22.30 -8.87
C THR A 254 -3.81 22.30 -8.76
N PRO A 255 -4.55 22.28 -9.87
CA PRO A 255 -5.99 22.19 -9.79
C PRO A 255 -6.31 20.79 -9.26
N VAL A 256 -6.67 20.70 -7.97
CA VAL A 256 -7.19 19.46 -7.36
C VAL A 256 -8.54 19.18 -8.04
N ARG A 257 -8.46 18.46 -9.15
CA ARG A 257 -9.58 18.19 -10.07
C ARG A 257 -10.49 17.06 -9.61
N TYR A 258 -10.45 16.71 -8.32
CA TYR A 258 -11.41 15.81 -7.70
C TYR A 258 -12.14 16.54 -6.58
N THR A 259 -12.95 17.51 -6.98
CA THR A 259 -14.10 17.92 -6.18
C THR A 259 -15.23 16.96 -6.56
N PRO A 260 -15.81 16.19 -5.62
CA PRO A 260 -17.01 15.42 -5.92
C PRO A 260 -18.07 16.37 -6.53
N PRO A 261 -18.95 15.92 -7.44
CA PRO A 261 -19.82 16.81 -8.20
C PRO A 261 -20.61 17.82 -7.33
N ARG A 262 -20.99 17.40 -6.12
CA ARG A 262 -21.64 18.25 -5.11
C ARG A 262 -20.74 19.36 -4.58
N LEU A 263 -19.46 19.07 -4.36
CA LEU A 263 -18.51 20.06 -3.91
C LEU A 263 -18.10 21.01 -5.04
N GLN A 264 -18.05 20.51 -6.27
CA GLN A 264 -17.84 21.34 -7.44
C GLN A 264 -19.01 22.31 -7.64
N GLN A 265 -20.25 21.85 -7.43
CA GLN A 265 -21.44 22.70 -7.37
C GLN A 265 -21.33 23.75 -6.26
N LEU A 266 -21.02 23.36 -5.03
CA LEU A 266 -20.81 24.30 -3.91
C LEU A 266 -19.74 25.36 -4.19
N ILE A 267 -18.58 24.95 -4.72
CA ILE A 267 -17.50 25.89 -5.07
C ILE A 267 -17.98 26.88 -6.15
N ASN A 268 -18.67 26.39 -7.18
CA ASN A 268 -19.20 27.26 -8.23
C ASN A 268 -20.29 28.21 -7.67
N ASP A 269 -21.19 27.70 -6.84
CA ASP A 269 -22.27 28.47 -6.22
C ASP A 269 -21.72 29.59 -5.32
N HIS A 270 -20.66 29.30 -4.56
CA HIS A 270 -19.99 30.30 -3.72
C HIS A 270 -19.09 31.26 -4.50
N ALA A 271 -18.46 30.82 -5.60
CA ALA A 271 -17.71 31.70 -6.50
C ALA A 271 -18.62 32.76 -7.15
N HIS A 272 -19.87 32.41 -7.46
CA HIS A 272 -20.88 33.37 -7.96
C HIS A 272 -21.37 34.37 -6.91
N LEU A 273 -21.27 34.05 -5.61
CA LEU A 273 -21.64 34.96 -4.52
C LEU A 273 -20.53 35.95 -4.15
N ALA A 274 -19.29 35.65 -4.55
CA ALA A 274 -18.12 36.48 -4.29
C ALA A 274 -17.78 37.46 -5.43
N SER A 275 -18.43 37.34 -6.60
CA SER A 275 -18.33 38.24 -7.76
C SER A 275 -19.49 39.23 -7.83
#